data_AF-A0A0E3SBC7-F1
#
_entry.id   AF-A0A0E3SBC7-F1
#
_cell.length_a   1.000
_cell.length_b   1.000
_cell.length_c   1.000
_cell.angle_alpha   90.00
_cell.angle_beta   90.00
_cell.angle_gamma   90.00
#
_symmetry.space_group_name_H-M   'P 1'
#
loop_
_entity.id
_entity.type
_entity.pdbx_description
1 polymer ?
#
loop_
_entity_poly.entity_id
_entity_poly.type
_entity_poly.pdbx_seq_one_letter_code
_entity_poly.pdbx_strand_id
1 'polypeptide(L)'
;MISMTEALKNQEYISYIDLVGHLKNMAILSFDKKDIELLEKIENIVSNYKKYIDQTSKAKMNTSEIYSIENINSIYNRNIDLKILCEYRFSGIIERICIAALRKTILADMIPNAQSGNIYYESERDLRQVVAAYNRTLEENEISPLEVKL
;
A
#
# COMPACT_ATOMS: atom_id res chain seq x y z
N MET A 1 -7.04 -20.24 15.90
CA MET A 1 -8.27 -19.43 15.99
C MET A 1 -7.85 -18.01 15.65
N ILE A 2 -8.14 -17.51 14.45
CA ILE A 2 -7.85 -16.10 14.12
C ILE A 2 -8.66 -15.29 15.11
N SER A 3 -8.00 -14.42 15.88
CA SER A 3 -8.69 -13.53 16.81
C SER A 3 -9.76 -12.79 16.00
N MET A 4 -11.03 -12.86 16.41
CA MET A 4 -12.14 -12.17 15.72
C MET A 4 -11.80 -10.70 15.42
N THR A 5 -10.96 -10.09 16.26
CA THR A 5 -10.45 -8.73 16.13
C THR A 5 -9.52 -8.52 14.91
N GLU A 6 -8.67 -9.49 14.57
CA GLU A 6 -7.75 -9.41 13.42
C GLU A 6 -8.49 -9.57 12.09
N ALA A 7 -9.44 -10.51 12.03
CA ALA A 7 -10.28 -10.71 10.85
C ALA A 7 -11.14 -9.47 10.55
N LEU A 8 -11.74 -8.85 11.57
CA LEU A 8 -12.51 -7.61 11.43
C LEU A 8 -11.62 -6.46 10.94
N LYS A 9 -10.42 -6.32 11.50
CA LYS A 9 -9.45 -5.30 11.11
C LYS A 9 -9.01 -5.45 9.64
N ASN A 10 -8.79 -6.68 9.18
CA ASN A 10 -8.51 -6.94 7.77
C ASN A 10 -9.68 -6.59 6.87
N GLN A 11 -10.91 -6.84 7.31
CA GLN A 11 -12.10 -6.47 6.55
C GLN A 11 -12.24 -4.95 6.41
N GLU A 12 -11.93 -4.19 7.47
CA GLU A 12 -11.86 -2.73 7.40
C GLU A 12 -10.79 -2.25 6.40
N TYR A 13 -9.61 -2.89 6.41
CA TYR A 13 -8.54 -2.59 5.47
C TYR A 13 -8.93 -2.86 4.03
N ILE A 14 -9.53 -4.01 3.74
CA ILE A 14 -10.03 -4.37 2.41
C ILE A 14 -11.08 -3.35 1.94
N SER A 15 -12.05 -3.03 2.81
CA SER A 15 -13.10 -2.06 2.48
C SER A 15 -12.52 -0.68 2.13
N TYR A 16 -11.49 -0.23 2.85
CA TYR A 16 -10.79 1.01 2.54
C TYR A 16 -10.00 0.94 1.23
N ILE A 17 -9.32 -0.18 0.96
CA ILE A 17 -8.60 -0.40 -0.31
C ILE A 17 -9.58 -0.30 -1.49
N ASP A 18 -10.76 -0.94 -1.39
CA ASP A 18 -11.80 -0.90 -2.42
C ASP A 18 -12.33 0.53 -2.63
N LEU A 19 -12.58 1.26 -1.54
CA LEU A 19 -12.98 2.66 -1.59
C LEU A 19 -11.95 3.53 -2.33
N VAL A 20 -10.66 3.37 -2.02
CA VAL A 20 -9.58 4.08 -2.72
C VAL A 20 -9.51 3.67 -4.18
N GLY A 21 -9.76 2.40 -4.51
CA GLY A 21 -9.90 1.93 -5.89
C GLY A 21 -11.00 2.65 -6.66
N HIS A 22 -12.17 2.83 -6.05
CA HIS A 22 -13.26 3.63 -6.63
C HIS A 22 -12.88 5.11 -6.80
N LEU A 23 -12.22 5.70 -5.80
CA LEU A 23 -11.73 7.07 -5.88
C LEU A 23 -10.72 7.25 -7.02
N LYS A 24 -9.79 6.31 -7.19
CA LYS A 24 -8.81 6.30 -8.31
C LYS A 24 -9.54 6.32 -9.66
N ASN A 25 -10.59 5.51 -9.80
CA ASN A 25 -11.39 5.47 -11.03
C ASN A 25 -12.13 6.79 -11.29
N MET A 26 -12.68 7.42 -10.24
CA MET A 26 -13.33 8.73 -10.37
C MET A 26 -12.34 9.85 -10.73
N ALA A 27 -11.11 9.76 -10.20
CA ALA A 27 -10.05 10.74 -10.44
C ALA A 27 -9.29 10.53 -11.76
N ILE A 28 -9.58 9.48 -12.53
CA ILE A 28 -8.76 9.07 -13.68
C ILE A 28 -8.59 10.17 -14.74
N LEU A 29 -9.62 10.98 -14.98
CA LEU A 29 -9.60 12.10 -15.94
C LEU A 29 -8.90 13.34 -15.39
N SER A 30 -8.60 13.38 -14.10
CA SER A 30 -7.91 14.49 -13.43
C SER A 30 -6.41 14.27 -13.27
N PHE A 31 -5.90 13.07 -13.57
CA PHE A 31 -4.49 12.78 -13.44
C PHE A 31 -3.66 13.39 -14.55
N ASP A 32 -2.57 14.05 -14.15
CA ASP A 32 -1.50 14.39 -15.07
C ASP A 32 -0.51 13.22 -15.23
N LYS A 33 0.43 13.34 -16.17
CA LYS A 33 1.43 12.29 -16.43
C LYS A 33 2.25 11.93 -15.18
N LYS A 34 2.59 12.92 -14.33
CA LYS A 34 3.39 12.67 -13.12
C LYS A 34 2.58 11.91 -12.07
N ASP A 35 1.28 12.22 -11.96
CA ASP A 35 0.38 11.50 -11.06
C ASP A 35 0.28 10.03 -11.50
N ILE A 36 0.18 9.74 -12.81
CA ILE A 36 0.16 8.36 -13.34
C ILE A 36 1.48 7.63 -13.07
N GLU A 37 2.63 8.23 -13.41
CA GLU A 37 3.97 7.63 -13.16
C GLU A 37 4.18 7.31 -11.68
N LEU A 38 3.66 8.16 -10.79
CA LEU A 38 3.71 7.94 -9.35
C LEU A 38 2.83 6.78 -8.89
N LEU A 39 1.61 6.66 -9.44
CA LEU A 39 0.72 5.53 -9.16
C LEU A 39 1.35 4.20 -9.61
N GLU A 40 1.92 4.15 -10.81
CA GLU A 40 2.64 2.97 -11.32
C GLU A 40 3.82 2.60 -10.41
N LYS A 41 4.56 3.60 -9.93
CA LYS A 41 5.65 3.39 -8.98
C LYS A 41 5.14 2.79 -7.66
N ILE A 42 4.04 3.29 -7.11
CA ILE A 42 3.41 2.73 -5.91
C ILE A 42 2.99 1.28 -6.14
N GLU A 43 2.31 0.99 -7.25
CA GLU A 43 1.87 -0.37 -7.60
C GLU A 43 3.07 -1.34 -7.70
N ASN A 44 4.17 -0.89 -8.29
CA ASN A 44 5.42 -1.66 -8.35
C ASN A 44 6.03 -1.92 -6.96
N ILE A 45 6.05 -0.92 -6.08
CA ILE A 45 6.55 -1.08 -4.70
C ILE A 45 5.70 -2.11 -3.95
N VAL A 46 4.37 -1.98 -4.00
CA VAL A 46 3.43 -2.93 -3.38
C VAL A 46 3.63 -4.34 -3.92
N SER A 47 3.76 -4.49 -5.25
CA SER A 47 4.02 -5.79 -5.89
C SER A 47 5.33 -6.42 -5.40
N ASN A 48 6.39 -5.62 -5.26
CA ASN A 48 7.69 -6.09 -4.76
C ASN A 48 7.60 -6.55 -3.30
N TYR A 49 6.91 -5.80 -2.43
CA TYR A 49 6.68 -6.23 -1.04
C TYR A 49 5.89 -7.53 -0.96
N LYS A 50 4.79 -7.67 -1.71
CA LYS A 50 3.99 -8.90 -1.72
C LYS A 50 4.83 -10.12 -2.15
N LYS A 51 5.62 -9.98 -3.21
CA LYS A 51 6.55 -11.03 -3.69
C LYS A 51 7.60 -11.37 -2.65
N TYR A 52 8.16 -10.37 -1.99
CA TYR A 52 9.18 -10.55 -0.97
C TYR A 52 8.65 -11.31 0.26
N ILE A 53 7.43 -11.00 0.71
CA ILE A 53 6.73 -11.72 1.77
C ILE A 53 6.49 -13.18 1.38
N ASP A 54 6.06 -13.44 0.14
CA ASP A 54 5.88 -14.79 -0.37
C ASP A 54 7.18 -15.60 -0.38
N GLN A 55 8.27 -15.01 -0.86
CA GLN A 55 9.58 -15.66 -0.92
C GLN A 55 10.12 -15.99 0.48
N THR A 56 10.09 -15.02 1.39
CA THR A 56 10.60 -15.20 2.76
C THR A 56 9.83 -16.28 3.50
N SER A 57 8.53 -16.35 3.26
CA SER A 57 7.66 -17.31 3.92
C SER A 57 7.82 -18.73 3.40
N LYS A 58 7.97 -18.90 2.08
CA LYS A 58 8.33 -20.19 1.48
C LYS A 58 9.67 -20.69 2.02
N ALA A 59 10.65 -19.80 2.19
CA ALA A 59 11.93 -20.16 2.78
C ALA A 59 11.77 -20.66 4.24
N LYS A 60 11.04 -19.92 5.09
CA LYS A 60 10.76 -20.33 6.49
C LYS A 60 10.01 -21.66 6.58
N MET A 61 9.03 -21.89 5.70
CA MET A 61 8.28 -23.16 5.67
C MET A 61 9.18 -24.35 5.30
N ASN A 62 10.10 -24.17 4.35
CA ASN A 62 11.00 -25.23 3.88
C ASN A 62 12.09 -25.59 4.91
N THR A 63 12.48 -24.65 5.78
CA THR A 63 13.54 -24.87 6.80
C THR A 63 13.01 -25.37 8.14
N SER A 64 11.70 -25.33 8.37
CA SER A 64 11.10 -25.75 9.64
C SER A 64 11.04 -27.29 9.69
N GLU A 65 11.91 -27.92 10.48
CA GLU A 65 12.02 -29.39 10.63
C GLU A 65 10.74 -30.05 11.18
N ILE A 66 9.78 -29.25 11.64
CA ILE A 66 8.48 -29.69 12.15
C ILE A 66 7.40 -29.22 11.16
N TYR A 67 7.01 -30.10 10.23
CA TYR A 67 5.83 -29.96 9.35
C TYR A 67 4.52 -30.13 10.15
N SER A 68 4.34 -29.41 11.26
CA SER A 68 3.02 -29.37 11.89
C SER A 68 2.13 -28.48 11.03
N ILE A 69 0.97 -29.02 10.65
CA ILE A 69 -0.05 -28.32 9.83
C ILE A 69 -0.41 -26.96 10.46
N GLU A 70 -0.40 -26.87 11.79
CA GLU A 70 -0.67 -25.66 12.54
C GLU A 70 0.37 -24.55 12.33
N ASN A 71 1.68 -24.88 12.28
CA ASN A 71 2.73 -23.89 12.02
C ASN A 71 2.66 -23.34 10.59
N ILE A 72 2.36 -24.21 9.62
CA ILE A 72 2.22 -23.81 8.21
C ILE A 72 1.02 -22.86 8.06
N ASN A 73 -0.12 -23.20 8.66
CA ASN A 73 -1.31 -22.36 8.63
C ASN A 73 -1.09 -20.99 9.31
N SER A 74 -0.34 -20.95 10.40
CA SER A 74 0.02 -19.71 11.09
C SER A 74 0.86 -18.77 10.21
N ILE A 75 1.91 -19.31 9.57
CA ILE A 75 2.74 -18.52 8.64
C ILE A 75 1.90 -18.02 7.46
N TYR A 76 1.04 -18.87 6.90
CA TYR A 76 0.19 -18.50 5.77
C TYR A 76 -0.77 -17.35 6.10
N ASN A 77 -1.47 -17.43 7.23
CA ASN A 77 -2.40 -16.38 7.66
C ASN A 77 -1.67 -15.06 7.90
N ARG A 78 -0.55 -15.10 8.61
CA ARG A 78 0.29 -13.91 8.83
C ARG A 78 0.72 -13.24 7.53
N ASN A 79 1.02 -14.02 6.49
CA ASN A 79 1.40 -13.46 5.20
C ASN A 79 0.24 -12.76 4.50
N ILE A 80 -0.97 -13.31 4.58
CA ILE A 80 -2.16 -12.67 4.05
C ILE A 80 -2.35 -11.32 4.75
N ASP A 81 -2.28 -11.31 6.08
CA ASP A 81 -2.46 -10.10 6.90
C ASP A 81 -1.42 -9.03 6.55
N LEU A 82 -0.16 -9.43 6.43
CA LEU A 82 0.93 -8.52 6.05
C LEU A 82 0.72 -7.92 4.65
N LYS A 83 0.26 -8.71 3.68
CA LYS A 83 -0.02 -8.22 2.33
C LYS A 83 -1.21 -7.25 2.30
N ILE A 84 -2.30 -7.57 3.00
CA ILE A 84 -3.45 -6.67 3.13
C ILE A 84 -3.02 -5.35 3.79
N LEU A 85 -2.23 -5.42 4.86
CA LEU A 85 -1.69 -4.24 5.52
C LEU A 85 -0.78 -3.42 4.61
N CYS A 86 0.04 -4.07 3.77
CA CYS A 86 0.86 -3.39 2.77
C CYS A 86 -0.02 -2.53 1.86
N GLU A 87 -1.01 -3.16 1.23
CA GLU A 87 -1.95 -2.50 0.33
C GLU A 87 -2.65 -1.33 1.01
N TYR A 88 -3.17 -1.56 2.22
CA TYR A 88 -3.83 -0.54 3.02
C TYR A 88 -2.96 0.70 3.23
N ARG A 89 -1.68 0.51 3.63
CA ARG A 89 -0.75 1.62 3.89
C ARG A 89 -0.47 2.44 2.63
N PHE A 90 -0.27 1.77 1.50
CA PHE A 90 -0.01 2.44 0.22
C PHE A 90 -1.28 3.06 -0.39
N SER A 91 -2.46 2.50 -0.13
CA SER A 91 -3.76 3.09 -0.52
C SER A 91 -3.97 4.47 0.08
N GLY A 92 -3.45 4.75 1.29
CA GLY A 92 -3.49 6.10 1.86
C GLY A 92 -2.68 7.13 1.07
N ILE A 93 -1.60 6.73 0.41
CA ILE A 93 -0.84 7.62 -0.50
C ILE A 93 -1.63 7.82 -1.80
N ILE A 94 -2.21 6.74 -2.35
CA ILE A 94 -3.05 6.79 -3.55
C ILE A 94 -4.23 7.74 -3.35
N GLU A 95 -4.91 7.66 -2.20
CA GLU A 95 -5.99 8.57 -1.84
C GLU A 95 -5.55 10.03 -1.92
N ARG A 96 -4.41 10.38 -1.33
CA ARG A 96 -3.87 11.74 -1.33
C ARG A 96 -3.54 12.24 -2.74
N ILE A 97 -3.00 11.36 -3.61
CA ILE A 97 -2.77 11.66 -5.03
C ILE A 97 -4.10 11.95 -5.72
N CYS A 98 -5.11 11.10 -5.52
CA CYS A 98 -6.45 11.29 -6.10
C CYS A 98 -7.07 12.63 -5.67
N ILE A 99 -7.01 12.94 -4.38
CA ILE A 99 -7.52 14.21 -3.84
C ILE A 99 -6.76 15.40 -4.43
N ALA A 100 -5.43 15.32 -4.52
CA ALA A 100 -4.62 16.38 -5.10
C ALA A 100 -4.98 16.62 -6.58
N ALA A 101 -5.12 15.56 -7.37
CA ALA A 101 -5.51 15.63 -8.77
C ALA A 101 -6.91 16.27 -8.94
N LEU A 102 -7.91 15.77 -8.22
CA LEU A 102 -9.27 16.32 -8.25
C LEU A 102 -9.30 17.80 -7.83
N ARG A 103 -8.53 18.18 -6.80
CA ARG A 103 -8.42 19.59 -6.37
C ARG A 103 -7.81 20.47 -7.45
N LYS A 104 -6.77 20.01 -8.14
CA LYS A 104 -6.19 20.74 -9.30
C LYS A 104 -7.26 20.99 -10.36
N THR A 105 -8.04 19.97 -10.74
CA THR A 105 -9.11 20.07 -11.75
C THR A 105 -10.19 21.05 -11.36
N ILE A 106 -10.77 20.90 -10.16
CA ILE A 106 -11.85 21.78 -9.68
C ILE A 106 -11.38 23.24 -9.63
N LEU A 107 -10.15 23.49 -9.16
CA LEU A 107 -9.61 24.85 -9.08
C LEU A 107 -9.34 25.46 -10.46
N ALA A 108 -8.89 24.65 -11.42
CA ALA A 108 -8.74 25.09 -12.81
C ALA A 108 -10.09 25.48 -13.42
N ASP A 109 -11.14 24.68 -13.18
CA ASP A 109 -12.48 24.93 -13.70
C ASP A 109 -13.16 26.15 -13.05
N MET A 110 -12.95 26.36 -11.74
CA MET A 110 -13.57 27.47 -11.01
C MET A 110 -12.84 28.80 -11.16
N ILE A 111 -11.51 28.79 -11.37
CA ILE A 111 -10.70 30.00 -11.49
C ILE A 111 -9.65 29.81 -12.60
N PRO A 112 -9.98 30.12 -13.86
CA PRO A 112 -9.13 29.88 -15.04
C PRO A 112 -7.73 30.53 -14.99
N ASN A 113 -7.54 31.51 -14.10
CA ASN A 113 -6.29 32.25 -13.90
C ASN A 113 -5.72 32.14 -12.48
N ALA A 114 -6.27 31.29 -11.61
CA ALA A 114 -5.62 30.99 -10.34
C ALA A 114 -4.27 30.34 -10.62
N GLN A 115 -3.29 30.55 -9.74
CA GLN A 115 -2.03 29.80 -9.72
C GLN A 115 -2.27 28.31 -9.34
N SER A 116 -3.20 27.64 -10.02
CA SER A 116 -3.59 26.24 -9.85
C SER A 116 -2.41 25.29 -10.08
N GLY A 117 -1.34 25.75 -10.73
CA GLY A 117 -0.10 25.00 -10.94
C GLY A 117 0.75 24.72 -9.70
N ASN A 118 0.47 25.32 -8.54
CA ASN A 118 1.34 25.21 -7.34
C ASN A 118 0.80 24.30 -6.22
N ILE A 119 -0.34 23.62 -6.40
CA ILE A 119 -0.79 22.61 -5.43
C ILE A 119 -0.07 21.30 -5.74
N TYR A 120 1.15 21.20 -5.25
CA TYR A 120 1.97 20.00 -5.37
C TYR A 120 1.84 19.16 -4.11
N TYR A 121 1.43 17.90 -4.26
CA TYR A 121 1.49 16.92 -3.19
C TYR A 121 2.91 16.36 -3.10
N GLU A 122 3.55 16.49 -1.93
CA GLU A 122 4.90 15.97 -1.67
C GLU A 122 4.90 14.45 -1.47
N SER A 123 4.66 13.71 -2.55
CA SER A 123 4.52 12.25 -2.51
C SER A 123 5.76 11.48 -2.07
N GLU A 124 6.96 12.02 -2.30
CA GLU A 124 8.21 11.37 -1.97
C GLU A 124 8.41 11.22 -0.46
N ARG A 125 8.03 12.24 0.31
CA ARG A 125 8.09 12.19 1.77
C ARG A 125 7.17 11.10 2.32
N ASP A 126 5.94 11.07 1.84
CA ASP A 126 4.93 10.11 2.28
C ASP A 126 5.34 8.68 1.91
N LEU A 127 5.88 8.48 0.71
CA LEU A 127 6.47 7.21 0.29
C LEU A 127 7.60 6.75 1.22
N ARG A 128 8.56 7.62 1.54
CA ARG A 128 9.66 7.29 2.47
C ARG A 128 9.12 6.90 3.85
N GLN A 129 8.14 7.62 4.36
CA GLN A 129 7.55 7.34 5.67
C GLN A 129 6.80 6.01 5.67
N VAL A 130 6.00 5.72 4.65
CA VAL A 130 5.25 4.46 4.54
C VAL A 130 6.19 3.27 4.36
N VAL A 131 7.22 3.39 3.50
CA VAL A 131 8.25 2.36 3.34
C VAL A 131 8.97 2.08 4.66
N ALA A 132 9.41 3.13 5.38
CA ALA A 132 10.07 2.96 6.66
C ALA A 132 9.16 2.33 7.72
N ALA A 133 7.90 2.76 7.80
CA ALA A 133 6.92 2.19 8.73
C ALA A 133 6.61 0.72 8.42
N TYR A 134 6.47 0.37 7.14
CA TYR A 134 6.18 -0.99 6.72
C TYR A 134 7.39 -1.91 6.93
N ASN A 135 8.61 -1.44 6.66
CA ASN A 135 9.83 -2.18 6.97
C ASN A 135 9.96 -2.48 8.47
N ARG A 136 9.61 -1.56 9.37
CA ARG A 136 9.54 -1.85 10.82
C ARG A 136 8.51 -2.94 11.14
N THR A 137 7.36 -2.92 10.48
CA THR A 137 6.34 -3.97 10.64
C THR A 137 6.87 -5.34 10.17
N LEU A 138 7.68 -5.38 9.10
CA LEU A 138 8.33 -6.61 8.65
C LEU A 138 9.31 -7.13 9.73
N GLU A 139 10.13 -6.24 10.29
CA GLU A 139 11.08 -6.57 11.36
C GLU A 139 10.39 -7.12 12.61
N GLU A 140 9.28 -6.51 13.04
CA GLU A 140 8.42 -7.00 14.13
C GLU A 140 7.86 -8.40 13.86
N ASN A 141 7.76 -8.80 12.58
CA ASN A 141 7.33 -10.12 12.13
C ASN A 141 8.51 -11.03 11.75
N GLU A 142 9.73 -10.69 12.18
CA GLU A 142 10.96 -11.43 11.91
C GLU A 142 11.22 -11.64 10.41
N ILE A 143 10.82 -10.67 9.59
CA ILE A 143 11.12 -10.59 8.16
C ILE A 143 12.13 -9.44 7.99
N SER A 144 13.20 -9.68 7.26
CA SER A 144 14.18 -8.63 7.00
C SER A 144 13.55 -7.45 6.25
N PRO A 145 14.00 -6.21 6.48
CA PRO A 145 13.48 -5.07 5.76
C PRO A 145 13.82 -5.19 4.26
N LEU A 146 12.88 -4.77 3.40
CA LEU A 146 13.12 -4.71 1.97
C LEU A 146 13.72 -3.35 1.61
N GLU A 147 14.83 -3.36 0.89
CA GLU A 147 15.39 -2.14 0.31
C GLU A 147 14.56 -1.73 -0.91
N VAL A 148 13.92 -0.56 -0.83
CA VAL A 148 13.09 -0.01 -1.91
C VAL A 148 13.80 1.21 -2.49
N LYS A 149 14.04 1.20 -3.80
CA LYS A 149 14.55 2.38 -4.53
C LYS A 149 13.41 3.39 -4.70
N LEU A 150 13.53 4.50 -3.99
CA LEU A 150 12.63 5.66 -4.08
C LEU A 150 13.22 6.74 -4.96
#